data_AF-A0A1I0S5G6-F1
#
_entry.id   AF-A0A1I0S5G6-F1
#
_cell.length_a   1.000
_cell.length_b   1.000
_cell.length_c   1.000
_cell.angle_alpha   90.00
_cell.angle_beta   90.00
_cell.angle_gamma   90.00
#
_symmetry.space_group_name_H-M   'P 1'
#
loop_
_entity.id
_entity.type
_entity.pdbx_description
1 polymer ?
#
loop_
_entity_poly.entity_id
_entity_poly.type
_entity_poly.pdbx_seq_one_letter_code
_entity_poly.pdbx_strand_id
1 'polypeptide(L)'
;MKRTSIVSCSLLLTFMAATSTAQVKTTGKPTPQQASSAAPTSAQTKIQEKLVELAKNNPQIKTAKLERDKTLYELNKAGGSWLNYITLGVNLNEISLKTYKSSNTTLQNLYYPLWNVGINIPLGSLIGHSSDVKIARRNVEIATQQQELLSRQVRAVVLSKYQTYLLKKELLTLQNEITEDDYAAFTQAEQKFSTGSITYDEYSINSKRYNAELVKKITLETELIQAKLDVEELIGVKLEEALAMAAAGN
;
A
#
# COMPACT_ATOMS: atom_id res chain seq x y z
N MET A 1 59.56 4.34 -20.40
CA MET A 1 58.79 5.60 -20.25
C MET A 1 57.96 5.46 -18.97
N LYS A 2 58.43 5.89 -17.78
CA LYS A 2 58.12 7.17 -17.08
C LYS A 2 56.66 7.60 -17.36
N ARG A 3 55.70 7.59 -16.42
CA ARG A 3 55.58 8.23 -15.08
C ARG A 3 54.57 7.40 -14.23
N THR A 4 54.78 6.95 -12.98
CA THR A 4 54.88 7.61 -11.64
C THR A 4 53.77 8.59 -11.26
N SER A 5 52.88 8.18 -10.33
CA SER A 5 52.44 8.87 -9.09
C SER A 5 51.54 7.89 -8.30
N ILE A 6 51.96 7.28 -7.17
CA ILE A 6 51.90 7.76 -5.76
C ILE A 6 50.41 7.89 -5.33
N VAL A 7 49.87 7.14 -4.36
CA VAL A 7 50.12 7.26 -2.90
C VAL A 7 49.90 5.90 -2.19
N SER A 8 50.88 5.53 -1.38
CA SER A 8 50.79 4.59 -0.26
C SER A 8 50.67 5.41 1.02
N CYS A 9 49.80 5.03 1.97
CA CYS A 9 50.01 5.37 3.38
C CYS A 9 49.17 4.45 4.29
N SER A 10 49.84 3.43 4.83
CA SER A 10 49.44 2.72 6.04
C SER A 10 49.64 3.63 7.26
N LEU A 11 48.73 3.63 8.24
CA LEU A 11 49.04 3.30 9.64
C LEU A 11 47.81 3.36 10.55
N LEU A 12 47.78 2.40 11.48
CA LEU A 12 46.99 2.35 12.70
C LEU A 12 46.96 3.68 13.46
N LEU A 13 45.82 3.98 14.10
CA LEU A 13 45.83 4.55 15.45
C LEU A 13 44.62 4.06 16.27
N THR A 14 44.95 3.31 17.32
CA THR A 14 44.11 2.95 18.46
C THR A 14 43.73 4.18 19.29
N PHE A 15 42.46 4.30 19.67
CA PHE A 15 42.05 5.11 20.82
C PHE A 15 41.11 4.31 21.73
N MET A 16 41.55 4.14 22.97
CA MET A 16 40.77 3.65 24.11
C MET A 16 39.65 4.64 24.45
N ALA A 17 38.48 4.11 24.82
CA ALA A 17 37.60 4.77 25.79
C ALA A 17 36.99 3.69 26.69
N ALA A 18 37.50 3.61 27.92
CA ALA A 18 36.91 2.84 29.00
C ALA A 18 35.69 3.60 29.53
N THR A 19 34.48 3.05 29.36
CA THR A 19 33.29 3.53 30.08
C THR A 19 33.12 2.70 31.34
N SER A 20 33.43 3.33 32.48
CA SER A 20 33.13 2.85 33.82
C SER A 20 31.61 2.69 34.00
N THR A 21 31.17 1.51 34.39
CA THR A 21 29.81 1.27 34.87
C THR A 21 29.70 1.71 36.34
N ALA A 22 29.27 2.95 36.58
CA ALA A 22 28.83 3.38 37.88
C ALA A 22 27.41 2.83 38.14
N GLN A 23 27.30 1.78 38.96
CA GLN A 23 26.04 1.28 39.47
C GLN A 23 25.53 2.21 40.58
N VAL A 24 24.58 3.09 40.25
CA VAL A 24 23.81 3.83 41.26
C VAL A 24 22.75 2.88 41.83
N LYS A 25 22.92 2.50 43.10
CA LYS A 25 21.93 1.76 43.88
C LYS A 25 20.84 2.71 44.35
N THR A 26 19.81 2.91 43.54
CA THR A 26 18.59 3.62 43.97
C THR A 26 17.68 2.67 44.74
N THR A 27 17.75 2.72 46.07
CA THR A 27 16.67 2.27 46.95
C THR A 27 15.54 3.30 46.90
N GLY A 28 14.57 3.07 46.02
CA GLY A 28 13.36 3.87 45.89
C GLY A 28 12.23 2.99 45.40
N LYS A 29 11.21 2.82 46.25
CA LYS A 29 10.00 2.03 45.99
C LYS A 29 9.33 2.52 44.69
N PRO A 30 9.08 1.66 43.68
CA PRO A 30 8.41 2.10 42.47
C PRO A 30 6.93 2.35 42.77
N THR A 31 6.53 3.62 42.73
CA THR A 31 5.14 4.03 42.56
C THR A 31 4.66 3.48 41.21
N PRO A 32 3.52 2.77 41.11
CA PRO A 32 3.00 2.30 39.85
C PRO A 32 2.49 3.52 39.06
N GLN A 33 3.34 4.05 38.19
CA GLN A 33 2.92 5.03 37.20
C GLN A 33 2.14 4.24 36.14
N GLN A 34 0.81 4.44 36.13
CA GLN A 34 -0.12 3.91 35.13
C GLN A 34 0.42 4.22 33.73
N ALA A 35 0.96 3.20 33.07
CA ALA A 35 1.04 3.18 31.63
C ALA A 35 -0.39 3.11 31.10
N SER A 36 -0.96 4.24 30.68
CA SER A 36 -2.22 4.28 29.95
C SER A 36 -1.99 3.82 28.51
N SER A 37 -1.60 2.56 28.31
CA SER A 37 -1.85 1.88 27.04
C SER A 37 -3.28 1.34 27.11
N ALA A 38 -4.26 2.24 26.94
CA ALA A 38 -5.64 1.81 26.79
C ALA A 38 -5.72 0.92 25.55
N ALA A 39 -5.94 -0.37 25.76
CA ALA A 39 -6.27 -1.27 24.66
C ALA A 39 -7.45 -0.68 23.88
N PRO A 40 -7.47 -0.75 22.55
CA PRO A 40 -8.59 -0.24 21.77
C PRO A 40 -9.87 -0.89 22.29
N THR A 41 -10.88 -0.06 22.57
CA THR A 41 -12.18 -0.56 23.01
C THR A 41 -12.75 -1.48 21.93
N SER A 42 -13.59 -2.45 22.31
CA SER A 42 -14.18 -3.40 21.35
C SER A 42 -14.87 -2.69 20.16
N ALA A 43 -15.46 -1.52 20.40
CA ALA A 43 -16.02 -0.67 19.35
C ALA A 43 -14.97 -0.08 18.40
N GLN A 44 -13.84 0.40 18.92
CA GLN A 44 -12.76 0.95 18.11
C GLN A 44 -12.13 -0.12 17.22
N THR A 45 -11.94 -1.33 17.75
CA THR A 45 -11.44 -2.49 16.98
C THR A 45 -12.38 -2.84 15.84
N LYS A 46 -13.70 -2.87 16.06
CA LYS A 46 -14.71 -3.11 15.00
C LYS A 46 -14.63 -2.07 13.88
N ILE A 47 -14.49 -0.79 14.22
CA ILE A 47 -14.34 0.29 13.23
C ILE A 47 -13.06 0.08 12.42
N GLN A 48 -11.94 -0.17 13.08
CA GLN A 48 -10.65 -0.40 12.43
C GLN A 48 -10.71 -1.61 11.48
N GLU A 49 -11.33 -2.71 11.90
CA GLU A 49 -11.53 -3.89 11.07
C GLU A 49 -12.40 -3.58 9.86
N LYS A 50 -13.48 -2.80 10.04
CA LYS A 50 -14.36 -2.41 8.94
C LYS A 50 -13.65 -1.53 7.91
N LEU A 51 -12.85 -0.56 8.36
CA LEU A 51 -12.06 0.28 7.46
C LEU A 51 -11.05 -0.56 6.66
N VAL A 52 -10.39 -1.51 7.31
CA VAL A 52 -9.45 -2.43 6.65
C VAL A 52 -10.17 -3.35 5.67
N GLU A 53 -11.37 -3.81 5.99
CA GLU A 53 -12.21 -4.60 5.10
C GLU A 53 -12.55 -3.83 3.83
N LEU A 54 -13.04 -2.59 3.96
CA LEU A 54 -13.38 -1.73 2.83
C LEU A 54 -12.14 -1.45 1.97
N ALA A 55 -10.99 -1.21 2.59
CA ALA A 55 -9.72 -0.98 1.90
C ALA A 55 -9.24 -2.20 1.08
N LYS A 56 -9.74 -3.42 1.31
CA LYS A 56 -9.42 -4.57 0.44
C LYS A 56 -9.89 -4.37 -1.00
N ASN A 57 -10.87 -3.50 -1.21
CA ASN A 57 -11.37 -3.14 -2.54
C ASN A 57 -10.54 -2.04 -3.23
N ASN A 58 -9.45 -1.58 -2.62
CA ASN A 58 -8.54 -0.59 -3.18
C ASN A 58 -7.98 -1.06 -4.54
N PRO A 59 -7.88 -0.17 -5.56
CA PRO A 59 -7.34 -0.49 -6.88
C PRO A 59 -5.95 -1.16 -6.84
N GLN A 60 -5.06 -0.75 -5.94
CA GLN A 60 -3.71 -1.33 -5.83
C GLN A 60 -3.75 -2.80 -5.45
N ILE A 61 -4.61 -3.18 -4.49
CA ILE A 61 -4.81 -4.58 -4.08
C ILE A 61 -5.43 -5.39 -5.22
N LYS A 62 -6.40 -4.80 -5.94
CA LYS A 62 -7.01 -5.44 -7.12
C LYS A 62 -5.96 -5.72 -8.20
N THR A 63 -5.08 -4.76 -8.49
CA THR A 63 -3.98 -4.95 -9.45
C THR A 63 -3.02 -6.04 -9.01
N ALA A 64 -2.64 -6.09 -7.73
CA ALA A 64 -1.77 -7.17 -7.22
C ALA A 64 -2.44 -8.56 -7.33
N LYS A 65 -3.75 -8.64 -7.09
CA LYS A 65 -4.52 -9.88 -7.31
C LYS A 65 -4.49 -10.29 -8.79
N LEU A 66 -4.71 -9.35 -9.71
CA LEU A 66 -4.67 -9.61 -11.15
C LEU A 66 -3.28 -10.06 -11.60
N GLU A 67 -2.20 -9.48 -11.07
CA GLU A 67 -0.83 -9.92 -11.39
C GLU A 67 -0.58 -11.35 -10.89
N ARG A 68 -1.04 -11.68 -9.68
CA ARG A 68 -1.00 -13.06 -9.18
C ARG A 68 -1.77 -14.02 -10.09
N ASP A 69 -2.97 -13.65 -10.52
CA ASP A 69 -3.79 -14.49 -11.40
C ASP A 69 -3.13 -14.66 -12.78
N LYS A 70 -2.48 -13.61 -13.31
CA LYS A 70 -1.64 -13.70 -14.51
C LYS A 70 -0.50 -14.72 -14.34
N THR A 71 0.23 -14.69 -13.23
CA THR A 71 1.30 -15.69 -12.98
C THR A 71 0.78 -17.12 -12.89
N LEU A 72 -0.45 -17.34 -12.41
CA LEU A 72 -1.08 -18.66 -12.46
C LEU A 72 -1.35 -19.11 -13.89
N TYR A 73 -1.85 -18.23 -14.75
CA TYR A 73 -2.04 -18.55 -16.16
C TYR A 73 -0.71 -18.84 -16.85
N GLU A 74 0.36 -18.14 -16.49
CA GLU A 74 1.72 -18.43 -16.98
C GLU A 74 2.21 -19.80 -16.51
N LEU A 75 1.96 -20.20 -15.26
CA LEU A 75 2.26 -21.54 -14.76
C LEU A 75 1.48 -22.63 -15.53
N ASN A 76 0.19 -22.42 -15.77
CA ASN A 76 -0.63 -23.35 -16.55
C ASN A 76 -0.14 -23.44 -17.99
N LYS A 77 0.23 -22.31 -18.61
CA LYS A 77 0.84 -22.25 -19.94
C LYS A 77 2.18 -22.97 -19.98
N ALA A 78 3.04 -22.77 -18.99
CA ALA A 78 4.32 -23.48 -18.88
C ALA A 78 4.10 -25.00 -18.74
N GLY A 79 3.13 -25.42 -17.91
CA GLY A 79 2.75 -26.83 -17.74
C GLY A 79 2.16 -27.46 -18.99
N GLY A 80 1.42 -26.71 -19.81
CA GLY A 80 0.87 -27.16 -21.09
C GLY A 80 1.81 -27.01 -22.28
N SER A 81 3.01 -26.45 -22.09
CA SER A 81 3.93 -26.11 -23.19
C SER A 81 4.42 -27.32 -23.99
N TRP A 82 4.31 -28.53 -23.45
CA TRP A 82 4.59 -29.77 -24.17
C TRP A 82 3.65 -30.00 -25.36
N LEU A 83 2.44 -29.42 -25.34
CA LEU A 83 1.50 -29.47 -26.46
C LEU A 83 2.06 -28.79 -27.71
N ASN A 84 3.01 -27.86 -27.55
CA ASN A 84 3.68 -27.20 -28.67
C ASN A 84 4.53 -28.17 -29.51
N TYR A 85 4.81 -29.39 -29.00
CA TYR A 85 5.52 -30.42 -29.76
C TYR A 85 4.59 -31.21 -30.69
N ILE A 86 3.27 -31.13 -30.49
CA ILE A 86 2.30 -31.79 -31.35
C ILE A 86 1.96 -30.85 -32.50
N THR A 87 2.25 -31.29 -33.72
CA THR A 87 1.91 -30.56 -34.95
C THR A 87 0.85 -31.34 -35.70
N LEU A 88 -0.23 -30.66 -36.06
CA LEU A 88 -1.26 -31.17 -36.96
C LEU A 88 -1.24 -30.28 -38.20
N GLY A 89 -0.95 -30.88 -39.34
CA GLY A 89 -1.03 -30.22 -40.64
C GLY A 89 -2.12 -30.85 -41.50
N VAL A 90 -2.67 -30.03 -42.39
CA VAL A 90 -3.58 -30.46 -43.45
C VAL A 90 -2.97 -30.02 -44.76
N ASN A 91 -2.77 -30.96 -45.67
CA ASN A 91 -2.22 -30.72 -46.99
C ASN A 91 -3.38 -30.63 -47.99
N LEU A 92 -3.69 -29.42 -48.44
CA LEU A 92 -4.67 -29.18 -49.50
C LEU A 92 -3.91 -28.98 -50.82
N ASN A 93 -3.80 -30.04 -51.62
CA ASN A 93 -3.21 -29.99 -52.96
C ASN A 93 -4.25 -30.35 -54.04
N GLU A 94 -4.08 -29.84 -55.26
CA GLU A 94 -5.01 -30.10 -56.38
C GLU A 94 -5.16 -31.60 -56.68
N ILE A 95 -4.10 -32.39 -56.50
CA ILE A 95 -4.13 -33.86 -56.63
C ILE A 95 -5.03 -34.47 -55.54
N SER A 96 -4.84 -34.11 -54.28
CA SER A 96 -5.68 -34.59 -53.16
C SER A 96 -7.15 -34.19 -53.26
N LEU A 97 -7.48 -33.05 -53.89
CA LEU A 97 -8.87 -32.61 -54.10
C LEU A 97 -9.50 -33.19 -55.39
N LYS A 98 -8.71 -33.43 -56.45
CA LYS A 98 -9.19 -33.96 -57.75
C LYS A 98 -9.24 -35.50 -57.79
N THR A 99 -8.47 -36.22 -56.98
CA THR A 99 -8.56 -37.69 -56.85
C THR A 99 -9.93 -38.16 -56.35
N TYR A 100 -10.68 -37.31 -55.62
CA TYR A 100 -12.05 -37.64 -55.19
C TYR A 100 -13.10 -37.50 -56.31
N LYS A 101 -12.77 -36.86 -57.45
CA LYS A 101 -13.72 -36.56 -58.56
C LYS A 101 -13.26 -37.01 -59.95
N SER A 102 -12.09 -37.63 -60.10
CA SER A 102 -11.49 -37.94 -61.41
C SER A 102 -11.43 -39.45 -61.68
N SER A 103 -11.87 -39.86 -62.88
CA SER A 103 -11.78 -41.22 -63.42
C SER A 103 -10.44 -41.51 -64.14
N ASN A 104 -9.42 -40.66 -63.94
CA ASN A 104 -8.10 -40.81 -64.55
C ASN A 104 -7.19 -41.71 -63.70
N THR A 105 -6.88 -42.90 -64.21
CA THR A 105 -6.08 -43.95 -63.55
C THR A 105 -4.65 -43.52 -63.20
N THR A 106 -4.07 -42.53 -63.90
CA THR A 106 -2.72 -42.01 -63.63
C THR A 106 -2.71 -41.07 -62.41
N LEU A 107 -3.79 -40.34 -62.15
CA LEU A 107 -3.94 -39.46 -60.98
C LEU A 107 -4.43 -40.21 -59.73
N GLN A 108 -5.10 -41.35 -59.92
CA GLN A 108 -5.55 -42.23 -58.83
C GLN A 108 -4.40 -42.91 -58.07
N ASN A 109 -3.24 -43.09 -58.71
CA ASN A 109 -2.08 -43.77 -58.13
C ASN A 109 -1.11 -42.82 -57.38
N LEU A 110 -1.42 -41.53 -57.33
CA LEU A 110 -0.58 -40.50 -56.70
C LEU A 110 -1.10 -40.20 -55.29
N TYR A 111 -0.61 -40.94 -54.31
CA TYR A 111 -1.02 -40.84 -52.90
C TYR A 111 -0.34 -39.65 -52.21
N TYR A 112 -1.11 -38.59 -51.93
CA TYR A 112 -0.69 -37.48 -51.07
C TYR A 112 -1.55 -37.46 -49.80
N PRO A 113 -0.97 -37.60 -48.59
CA PRO A 113 -1.74 -37.61 -47.36
C PRO A 113 -2.35 -36.25 -47.07
N LEU A 114 -3.69 -36.19 -46.98
CA LEU A 114 -4.45 -34.95 -46.75
C LEU A 114 -4.22 -34.36 -45.36
N TRP A 115 -3.82 -35.17 -44.39
CA TRP A 115 -3.50 -34.75 -43.03
C TRP A 115 -2.18 -35.40 -42.61
N ASN A 116 -1.37 -34.66 -41.86
CA ASN A 116 -0.15 -35.14 -41.24
C ASN A 116 -0.14 -34.77 -39.76
N VAL A 117 0.13 -35.77 -38.92
CA VAL A 117 0.38 -35.57 -37.49
C VAL A 117 1.87 -35.82 -37.26
N GLY A 118 2.56 -34.84 -36.70
CA GLY A 118 3.98 -34.93 -36.39
C GLY A 118 4.25 -34.54 -34.95
N ILE A 119 5.21 -35.20 -34.31
CA ILE A 119 5.76 -34.76 -33.03
C ILE A 119 7.15 -34.19 -33.30
N ASN A 120 7.36 -32.92 -32.96
CA ASN A 120 8.66 -32.26 -33.02
C ASN A 120 9.18 -32.03 -31.60
N ILE A 121 10.19 -32.79 -31.18
CA ILE A 121 10.79 -32.68 -29.85
C ILE A 121 12.19 -32.07 -30.01
N PRO A 122 12.38 -30.78 -29.72
CA PRO A 122 13.72 -30.20 -29.65
C PRO A 122 14.47 -30.83 -28.46
N LEU A 123 15.69 -31.34 -28.67
CA LEU A 123 16.47 -31.99 -27.60
C LEU A 123 16.69 -31.09 -26.38
N GLY A 124 16.80 -29.77 -26.55
CA GLY A 124 16.91 -28.80 -25.46
C GLY A 124 15.63 -28.62 -24.64
N SER A 125 14.47 -28.98 -25.19
CA SER A 125 13.17 -28.78 -24.55
C SER A 125 12.90 -29.80 -23.44
N LEU A 126 13.46 -31.00 -23.55
CA LEU A 126 13.37 -32.06 -22.55
C LEU A 126 14.07 -31.68 -21.24
N ILE A 127 15.15 -30.90 -21.34
CA ILE A 127 15.90 -30.41 -20.17
C ILE A 127 15.25 -29.12 -19.63
N GLY A 128 14.88 -28.19 -20.52
CA GLY A 128 14.34 -26.87 -20.15
C GLY A 128 12.95 -26.90 -19.53
N HIS A 129 12.04 -27.76 -20.01
CA HIS A 129 10.63 -27.72 -19.63
C HIS A 129 10.39 -27.84 -18.12
N SER A 130 11.09 -28.76 -17.45
CA SER A 130 10.95 -28.94 -15.99
C SER A 130 11.44 -27.71 -15.20
N SER A 131 12.45 -27.01 -15.72
CA SER A 131 12.96 -25.77 -15.14
C SER A 131 11.95 -24.64 -15.34
N ASP A 132 11.38 -24.50 -16.53
CA ASP A 132 10.38 -23.46 -16.83
C ASP A 132 9.14 -23.57 -15.93
N VAL A 133 8.66 -24.79 -15.70
CA VAL A 133 7.53 -25.03 -14.77
C VAL A 133 7.91 -24.67 -13.33
N LYS A 134 9.13 -25.00 -12.89
CA LYS A 134 9.62 -24.63 -11.54
C LYS A 134 9.73 -23.11 -11.41
N ILE A 135 10.25 -22.42 -12.42
CA ILE A 135 10.36 -20.96 -12.45
C ILE A 135 8.96 -20.33 -12.37
N ALA A 136 8.03 -20.75 -13.22
CA ALA A 136 6.67 -20.23 -13.21
C ALA A 136 5.97 -20.45 -11.85
N ARG A 137 6.22 -21.60 -11.19
CA ARG A 137 5.71 -21.87 -9.84
C ARG A 137 6.28 -20.90 -8.81
N ARG A 138 7.59 -20.62 -8.86
CA ARG A 138 8.22 -19.62 -7.98
C ARG A 138 7.67 -18.22 -8.24
N ASN A 139 7.38 -17.87 -9.48
CA ASN A 139 6.75 -16.58 -9.81
C ASN A 139 5.36 -16.44 -9.18
N VAL A 140 4.56 -17.51 -9.15
CA VAL A 140 3.26 -17.52 -8.43
C VAL A 140 3.44 -17.31 -6.92
N GLU A 141 4.42 -17.98 -6.32
CA GLU A 141 4.74 -17.79 -4.89
C GLU A 141 5.15 -16.34 -4.60
N ILE A 142 6.02 -15.76 -5.44
CA ILE A 142 6.46 -14.36 -5.34
C ILE A 142 5.27 -13.41 -5.46
N ALA A 143 4.42 -13.56 -6.48
CA ALA A 143 3.26 -12.70 -6.69
C ALA A 143 2.25 -12.80 -5.53
N THR A 144 2.10 -14.00 -4.96
CA THR A 144 1.25 -14.22 -3.77
C THR A 144 1.80 -13.47 -2.55
N GLN A 145 3.11 -13.56 -2.30
CA GLN A 145 3.75 -12.84 -1.19
C GLN A 145 3.70 -11.31 -1.40
N GLN A 146 3.85 -10.84 -2.63
CA GLN A 146 3.71 -9.42 -2.97
C GLN A 146 2.29 -8.91 -2.72
N GLN A 147 1.26 -9.66 -3.11
CA GLN A 147 -0.13 -9.34 -2.80
C GLN A 147 -0.38 -9.25 -1.29
N GLU A 148 0.14 -10.20 -0.51
CA GLU A 148 0.00 -10.20 0.94
C GLU A 148 0.73 -9.01 1.59
N LEU A 149 1.96 -8.74 1.17
CA LEU A 149 2.73 -7.59 1.63
C LEU A 149 1.97 -6.28 1.38
N LEU A 150 1.43 -6.11 0.17
CA LEU A 150 0.64 -4.93 -0.18
C LEU A 150 -0.62 -4.83 0.69
N SER A 151 -1.32 -5.94 0.93
CA SER A 151 -2.49 -5.96 1.83
C SER A 151 -2.13 -5.50 3.25
N ARG A 152 -0.98 -5.95 3.78
CA ARG A 152 -0.48 -5.52 5.11
C ARG A 152 -0.09 -4.04 5.12
N GLN A 153 0.54 -3.54 4.05
CA GLN A 153 0.90 -2.13 3.91
C GLN A 153 -0.34 -1.24 3.85
N VAL A 154 -1.32 -1.58 3.01
CA VAL A 154 -2.59 -0.83 2.92
C VAL A 154 -3.30 -0.83 4.27
N ARG A 155 -3.35 -1.97 4.98
CA ARG A 155 -3.87 -2.04 6.35
C ARG A 155 -3.17 -1.05 7.27
N ALA A 156 -1.84 -1.04 7.30
CA ALA A 156 -1.07 -0.15 8.17
C ALA A 156 -1.34 1.33 7.84
N VAL A 157 -1.38 1.68 6.55
CA VAL A 157 -1.64 3.05 6.10
C VAL A 157 -3.05 3.49 6.48
N VAL A 158 -4.09 2.67 6.24
CA VAL A 158 -5.48 2.98 6.60
C VAL A 158 -5.61 3.26 8.09
N LEU A 159 -5.03 2.39 8.94
CA LEU A 159 -5.08 2.57 10.38
C LEU A 159 -4.32 3.82 10.85
N SER A 160 -3.16 4.10 10.24
CA SER A 160 -2.38 5.31 10.53
C SER A 160 -3.14 6.59 10.14
N LYS A 161 -3.78 6.61 8.96
CA LYS A 161 -4.57 7.74 8.48
C LYS A 161 -5.81 7.95 9.34
N TYR A 162 -6.49 6.87 9.74
CA TYR A 162 -7.61 6.94 10.66
C TYR A 162 -7.20 7.49 12.03
N GLN A 163 -6.05 7.08 12.57
CA GLN A 163 -5.54 7.64 13.82
C GLN A 163 -5.20 9.13 13.69
N THR A 164 -4.68 9.54 12.52
CA THR A 164 -4.43 10.95 12.22
C THR A 164 -5.73 11.75 12.21
N TYR A 165 -6.79 11.22 11.58
CA TYR A 165 -8.13 11.82 11.62
C TYR A 165 -8.64 12.00 13.06
N LEU A 166 -8.53 10.97 13.91
CA LEU A 166 -8.95 11.07 15.31
C LEU A 166 -8.16 12.13 16.07
N LEU A 167 -6.84 12.20 15.86
CA LEU A 167 -5.99 13.22 16.46
C LEU A 167 -6.40 14.63 16.03
N LYS A 168 -6.59 14.86 14.72
CA LYS A 168 -7.00 16.18 14.20
C LYS A 168 -8.37 16.60 14.71
N LYS A 169 -9.29 15.63 14.86
CA LYS A 169 -10.60 15.87 15.46
C LYS A 169 -10.48 16.36 16.90
N GLU A 170 -9.64 15.70 17.70
CA GLU A 170 -9.41 16.08 19.09
C GLU A 170 -8.74 17.46 19.21
N LEU A 171 -7.72 17.73 18.39
CA LEU A 171 -7.06 19.03 18.36
C LEU A 171 -8.02 20.17 18.00
N LEU A 172 -8.93 19.93 17.05
CA LEU A 172 -9.95 20.91 16.70
C LEU A 172 -10.92 21.15 17.87
N THR A 173 -11.33 20.10 18.59
CA THR A 173 -12.16 20.24 19.80
C THR A 173 -11.47 21.15 20.82
N LEU A 174 -10.21 20.88 21.15
CA LEU A 174 -9.43 21.70 22.09
C LEU A 174 -9.25 23.14 21.60
N GLN A 175 -8.97 23.33 20.30
CA GLN A 175 -8.82 24.67 19.73
C GLN A 175 -10.14 25.46 19.76
N ASN A 176 -11.29 24.80 19.61
CA ASN A 176 -12.59 25.47 19.75
C ASN A 176 -12.75 26.07 21.15
N GLU A 177 -12.41 25.32 22.21
CA GLU A 177 -12.46 25.81 23.59
C GLU A 177 -11.54 27.03 23.78
N ILE A 178 -10.29 26.94 23.30
CA ILE A 178 -9.31 28.04 23.38
C ILE A 178 -9.83 29.28 22.64
N THR A 179 -10.39 29.11 21.44
CA THR A 179 -10.92 30.21 20.64
C THR A 179 -12.14 30.85 21.30
N GLU A 180 -13.00 30.08 21.97
CA GLU A 180 -14.15 30.59 22.74
C GLU A 180 -13.71 31.40 23.96
N ASP A 181 -12.72 30.92 24.70
CA ASP A 181 -12.13 31.65 25.84
C ASP A 181 -11.53 33.00 25.39
N ASP A 182 -10.76 32.99 24.30
CA ASP A 182 -10.16 34.20 23.76
C ASP A 182 -11.17 35.16 23.13
N TYR A 183 -12.26 34.65 22.57
CA TYR A 183 -13.38 35.47 22.12
C TYR A 183 -14.07 36.18 23.29
N ALA A 184 -14.29 35.47 24.41
CA ALA A 184 -14.85 36.06 25.61
C ALA A 184 -13.92 37.14 26.19
N ALA A 185 -12.62 36.89 26.23
CA ALA A 185 -11.62 37.86 26.69
C ALA A 185 -11.55 39.10 25.77
N PHE A 186 -11.58 38.90 24.45
CA PHE A 186 -11.65 39.98 23.47
C PHE A 186 -12.91 40.83 23.66
N THR A 187 -14.08 40.20 23.81
CA THR A 187 -15.36 40.90 24.03
C THR A 187 -15.35 41.72 25.32
N GLN A 188 -14.78 41.17 26.40
CA GLN A 188 -14.60 41.92 27.65
C GLN A 188 -13.65 43.11 27.49
N ALA A 189 -12.55 42.95 26.75
CA ALA A 189 -11.62 44.03 26.45
C ALA A 189 -12.29 45.12 25.61
N GLU A 190 -13.12 44.76 24.62
CA GLU A 190 -13.90 45.69 23.82
C GLU A 190 -14.85 46.53 24.67
N GLN A 191 -15.59 45.91 25.59
CA GLN A 191 -16.47 46.61 26.53
C GLN A 191 -15.67 47.56 27.44
N LYS A 192 -14.56 47.08 28.03
CA LYS A 192 -13.70 47.91 28.89
C LYS A 192 -13.07 49.07 28.11
N PHE A 193 -12.71 48.88 26.84
CA PHE A 193 -12.16 49.93 26.00
C PHE A 193 -13.23 50.98 25.66
N SER A 194 -14.45 50.55 25.33
CA SER A 194 -15.57 51.47 25.03
C SER A 194 -15.95 52.39 26.20
N THR A 195 -15.70 51.92 27.43
CA THR A 195 -15.91 52.70 28.66
C THR A 195 -14.68 53.52 29.09
N GLY A 196 -13.58 53.43 28.36
CA GLY A 196 -12.31 54.09 28.70
C GLY A 196 -11.54 53.45 29.85
N SER A 197 -11.90 52.22 30.25
CA SER A 197 -11.31 51.51 31.40
C SER A 197 -9.97 50.85 31.09
N ILE A 198 -9.64 50.62 29.81
CA ILE A 198 -8.35 50.10 29.34
C ILE A 198 -7.83 50.94 28.18
N THR A 199 -6.53 50.84 27.91
CA THR A 199 -5.87 51.52 26.80
C THR A 199 -6.12 50.82 25.46
N TYR A 200 -5.87 51.55 24.36
CA TYR A 200 -5.90 50.96 23.01
C TYR A 200 -4.89 49.81 22.86
N ASP A 201 -3.71 49.92 23.46
CA ASP A 201 -2.67 48.88 23.36
C ASP A 201 -3.14 47.57 24.00
N GLU A 202 -3.78 47.64 25.17
CA GLU A 202 -4.37 46.47 25.84
C GLU A 202 -5.51 45.85 25.03
N TYR A 203 -6.37 46.66 24.42
CA TYR A 203 -7.41 46.19 23.49
C TYR A 203 -6.78 45.49 22.26
N SER A 204 -5.78 46.13 21.63
CA SER A 204 -5.09 45.64 20.44
C SER A 204 -4.42 44.29 20.69
N ILE A 205 -3.83 44.07 21.87
CA ILE A 205 -3.24 42.78 22.26
C ILE A 205 -4.30 41.67 22.30
N ASN A 206 -5.46 41.91 22.93
CA ASN A 206 -6.52 40.91 23.00
C ASN A 206 -7.14 40.62 21.62
N SER A 207 -7.33 41.66 20.79
CA SER A 207 -7.79 41.50 19.41
C SER A 207 -6.81 40.66 18.57
N LYS A 208 -5.51 40.94 18.64
CA LYS A 208 -4.48 40.16 17.93
C LYS A 208 -4.44 38.71 18.40
N ARG A 209 -4.59 38.47 19.70
CA ARG A 209 -4.61 37.11 20.28
C ARG A 209 -5.78 36.30 19.75
N TYR A 210 -7.01 36.84 19.84
CA TYR A 210 -8.20 36.18 19.29
C TYR A 210 -8.08 35.90 17.78
N ASN A 211 -7.61 36.87 17.00
CA ASN A 211 -7.40 36.68 15.56
C ASN A 211 -6.36 35.60 15.25
N ALA A 212 -5.30 35.48 16.05
CA ALA A 212 -4.31 34.40 15.89
C ALA A 212 -4.92 33.02 16.17
N GLU A 213 -5.75 32.89 17.20
CA GLU A 213 -6.44 31.63 17.50
C GLU A 213 -7.48 31.26 16.44
N LEU A 214 -8.19 32.25 15.86
CA LEU A 214 -9.08 32.01 14.72
C LEU A 214 -8.36 31.41 13.52
N VAL A 215 -7.17 31.93 13.18
CA VAL A 215 -6.37 31.39 12.06
C VAL A 215 -5.96 29.94 12.33
N LYS A 216 -5.57 29.62 13.57
CA LYS A 216 -5.24 28.24 13.96
C LYS A 216 -6.45 27.32 13.86
N LYS A 217 -7.62 27.77 14.32
CA LYS A 217 -8.88 27.01 14.18
C LYS A 217 -9.18 26.66 12.73
N ILE A 218 -9.17 27.64 11.83
CA ILE A 218 -9.41 27.42 10.39
C ILE A 218 -8.39 26.43 9.79
N THR A 219 -7.14 26.51 10.25
CA THR A 219 -6.09 25.58 9.83
C THR A 219 -6.42 24.15 10.28
N LEU A 220 -6.79 23.94 11.55
CA LEU A 220 -7.16 22.63 12.08
C LEU A 220 -8.44 22.07 11.45
N GLU A 221 -9.42 22.91 11.13
CA GLU A 221 -10.62 22.51 10.36
C GLU A 221 -10.21 21.96 8.98
N THR A 222 -9.31 22.66 8.29
CA THR A 222 -8.79 22.24 6.99
C THR A 222 -8.01 20.92 7.10
N GLU A 223 -7.15 20.79 8.10
CA GLU A 223 -6.38 19.56 8.36
C GLU A 223 -7.27 18.36 8.69
N LEU A 224 -8.37 18.58 9.43
CA LEU A 224 -9.35 17.53 9.72
C LEU A 224 -10.04 17.05 8.44
N ILE A 225 -10.44 17.98 7.56
CA ILE A 225 -11.05 17.65 6.27
C ILE A 225 -10.06 16.85 5.40
N GLN A 226 -8.80 17.27 5.35
CA GLN A 226 -7.77 16.54 4.61
C GLN A 226 -7.54 15.14 5.18
N ALA A 227 -7.43 15.01 6.50
CA ALA A 227 -7.26 13.71 7.15
C ALA A 227 -8.46 12.78 6.92
N LYS A 228 -9.68 13.33 6.80
CA LYS A 228 -10.86 12.57 6.40
C LYS A 228 -10.75 12.09 4.95
N LEU A 229 -10.43 12.98 4.01
CA LEU A 229 -10.30 12.64 2.59
C LEU A 229 -9.23 11.56 2.35
N ASP A 230 -8.10 11.63 3.07
CA ASP A 230 -7.04 10.62 3.01
C ASP A 230 -7.55 9.21 3.38
N VAL A 231 -8.47 9.11 4.34
CA VAL A 231 -9.07 7.81 4.71
C VAL A 231 -10.06 7.37 3.64
N GLU A 232 -10.90 8.28 3.16
CA GLU A 232 -11.92 8.02 2.13
C GLU A 232 -11.30 7.54 0.81
N GLU A 233 -10.16 8.11 0.41
CA GLU A 233 -9.41 7.68 -0.77
C GLU A 233 -9.00 6.19 -0.67
N LEU A 234 -8.58 5.75 0.51
CA LEU A 234 -8.11 4.37 0.71
C LEU A 234 -9.25 3.35 0.75
N ILE A 235 -10.38 3.71 1.36
CA ILE A 235 -11.53 2.81 1.56
C ILE A 235 -12.56 2.89 0.42
N GLY A 236 -12.55 3.96 -0.37
CA GLY A 236 -13.42 4.16 -1.54
C GLY A 236 -14.88 4.52 -1.23
N VAL A 237 -15.19 4.87 0.03
CA VAL A 237 -16.52 5.30 0.51
C VAL A 237 -16.36 6.44 1.50
N LYS A 238 -17.45 7.14 1.82
CA LYS A 238 -17.42 8.21 2.83
C LYS A 238 -17.11 7.63 4.22
N LEU A 239 -16.34 8.36 5.01
CA LEU A 239 -15.94 7.90 6.35
C LEU A 239 -17.17 7.71 7.25
N GLU A 240 -18.17 8.60 7.18
CA GLU A 240 -19.40 8.48 7.96
C GLU A 240 -20.18 7.21 7.65
N GLU A 241 -20.22 6.82 6.37
CA GLU A 241 -20.88 5.59 5.94
C GLU A 241 -20.16 4.37 6.49
N ALA A 242 -18.81 4.37 6.44
CA ALA A 242 -18.01 3.31 7.03
C ALA A 242 -18.22 3.17 8.55
N LEU A 243 -18.32 4.30 9.27
CA LEU A 243 -18.60 4.31 10.70
C LEU A 243 -20.02 3.80 11.00
N ALA A 244 -21.02 4.20 10.20
CA ALA A 244 -22.39 3.72 10.34
C ALA A 244 -22.49 2.21 10.10
N MET A 245 -21.81 1.69 9.06
CA MET A 245 -21.74 0.25 8.79
C MET A 245 -21.08 -0.53 9.94
N ALA A 246 -20.02 0.02 10.55
CA ALA A 246 -19.36 -0.60 11.70
C ALA A 246 -20.27 -0.61 12.94
N ALA A 247 -21.13 0.39 13.11
CA ALA A 247 -22.09 0.47 14.20
C ALA A 247 -23.33 -0.42 13.99
N ALA A 248 -23.76 -0.62 12.74
CA ALA A 248 -24.94 -1.41 12.36
C ALA A 248 -24.71 -2.93 12.36
N GLY A 249 -23.47 -3.40 12.38
CA GLY A 249 -23.11 -4.82 12.45
C GLY A 249 -23.30 -5.47 13.82
N ASN A 250 -24.32 -5.06 14.59
CA ASN A 250 -24.73 -5.65 15.87
C ASN A 250 -25.99 -6.50 15.70
#